data_AF-A0A345Z4Q0-F1
#
_entry.id   AF-A0A345Z4Q0-F1
#
_cell.length_a   1.000
_cell.length_b   1.000
_cell.length_c   1.000
_cell.angle_alpha   90.00
_cell.angle_beta   90.00
_cell.angle_gamma   90.00
#
_symmetry.space_group_name_H-M   'P 1'
#
loop_
_entity.id
_entity.type
_entity.pdbx_description
1 polymer ?
#
loop_
_entity_poly.entity_id
_entity_poly.type
_entity_poly.pdbx_seq_one_letter_code
_entity_poly.pdbx_strand_id
1 'polypeptide(L)'
;MTKNEKHWLISLLITYLLFALTLLFSVIMVYMWFSKKIYIKYLPNIEKDFFNGFIVGGNDIYDKAYVTSKYLIFPFGKSLYEPGPYLLTSIIVILAIFVYLPLASLRLRSDVFKRTFFWFNGVILLPFIILMGVGFALPMNINTYTKVFDQQIYRYFGEDFFHTQQLQEQLDIFRSSVVESFGFSKGVIFNSLGMVFVLLSSLAIVYCMVKDVLIIKNLKNMDDLAKLEIPAAVEVSEEDIWFSSKQVVNRKYFFVLLLFTSILTISTIVLFFMFALETFKLSEIPFVGKEYFNGFIDQGGRRAGKDHLRMEGLLTSFWFIPISSWKFKFFLTFLPLWGWASVNVMFIHKYYKGQVNNGLIFWVNIFLIIFLVNICLQLSGFLSFRNYENFARNSVYADFEKNYLIKTIGLKTLESQINDTAKGLQSLIAPKYDAFVISQIVLIAITIGVAMTWNTAYLLKKDKDLNPEQIPKSKI
;
A
#
# COMPACT_ATOMS: atom_id res chain seq x y z
N MET A 1 -14.88 20.39 29.19
CA MET A 1 -14.34 20.71 27.85
C MET A 1 -14.82 22.10 27.47
N THR A 2 -13.90 23.05 27.32
CA THR A 2 -14.21 24.46 27.05
C THR A 2 -14.73 24.67 25.62
N LYS A 3 -15.42 25.79 25.34
CA LYS A 3 -15.90 26.14 23.98
C LYS A 3 -14.75 26.19 22.97
N ASN A 4 -13.59 26.69 23.39
CA ASN A 4 -12.37 26.77 22.57
C ASN A 4 -11.77 25.40 22.26
N GLU A 5 -11.75 24.48 23.23
CA GLU A 5 -11.35 23.09 23.00
C GLU A 5 -12.29 22.37 22.02
N LYS A 6 -13.60 22.59 22.12
CA LYS A 6 -14.59 21.98 21.20
C LYS A 6 -14.34 22.45 19.78
N HIS A 7 -14.16 23.76 19.57
CA HIS A 7 -13.83 24.30 18.26
C HIS A 7 -12.49 23.80 17.74
N TRP A 8 -11.48 23.57 18.59
CA TRP A 8 -10.19 23.02 18.17
C TRP A 8 -10.29 21.56 17.74
N LEU A 9 -11.01 20.71 18.48
CA LEU A 9 -11.26 19.32 18.06
C LEU A 9 -12.06 19.24 16.74
N ILE A 10 -13.05 20.10 16.54
CA ILE A 10 -13.81 20.16 15.29
C ILE A 10 -12.87 20.54 14.12
N SER A 11 -12.01 21.54 14.30
CA SER A 11 -11.02 21.92 13.27
C SER A 11 -10.07 20.77 12.92
N LEU A 12 -9.62 20.02 13.92
CA LEU A 12 -8.79 18.83 13.71
C LEU A 12 -9.53 17.74 12.93
N LEU A 13 -10.77 17.42 13.32
CA LEU A 13 -11.58 16.41 12.64
C LEU A 13 -11.81 16.77 11.16
N ILE A 14 -12.10 18.04 10.86
CA ILE A 14 -12.26 18.55 9.49
C ILE A 14 -10.94 18.39 8.73
N THR A 15 -9.81 18.74 9.34
CA THR A 15 -8.47 18.59 8.72
C THR A 15 -8.18 17.14 8.35
N TYR A 16 -8.49 16.19 9.23
CA TYR A 16 -8.32 14.77 8.96
C TYR A 16 -9.24 14.25 7.86
N LEU A 17 -10.50 14.69 7.85
CA LEU A 17 -11.45 14.32 6.80
C LEU A 17 -10.96 14.80 5.42
N LEU A 18 -10.52 16.06 5.32
CA LEU A 18 -9.97 16.63 4.09
C LEU A 18 -8.72 15.89 3.62
N PHE A 19 -7.85 15.49 4.56
CA PHE A 19 -6.67 14.71 4.22
C PHE A 19 -7.03 13.30 3.75
N ALA A 20 -7.96 12.62 4.42
CA ALA A 20 -8.43 11.29 4.01
C ALA A 20 -9.04 11.34 2.59
N LEU A 21 -9.78 12.40 2.28
CA LEU A 21 -10.27 12.65 0.92
C LEU A 21 -9.11 12.90 -0.05
N THR A 22 -8.09 13.67 0.31
CA THR A 22 -6.88 13.86 -0.51
C THR A 22 -6.21 12.52 -0.83
N LEU A 23 -6.02 11.64 0.16
CA LEU A 23 -5.47 10.29 -0.04
C LEU A 23 -6.36 9.44 -0.96
N LEU A 24 -7.67 9.45 -0.74
CA LEU A 24 -8.63 8.71 -1.56
C LEU A 24 -8.53 9.14 -3.03
N PHE A 25 -8.57 10.44 -3.31
CA PHE A 25 -8.44 10.98 -4.67
C PHE A 25 -7.07 10.67 -5.29
N SER A 26 -6.02 10.61 -4.47
CA SER A 26 -4.68 10.23 -4.91
C SER A 26 -4.60 8.77 -5.36
N VAL A 27 -5.23 7.86 -4.61
CA VAL A 27 -5.33 6.44 -4.99
C VAL A 27 -6.17 6.28 -6.26
N ILE A 28 -7.29 7.00 -6.37
CA ILE A 28 -8.14 7.00 -7.58
C ILE A 28 -7.33 7.48 -8.80
N MET A 29 -6.57 8.57 -8.64
CA MET A 29 -5.71 9.11 -9.70
C MET A 29 -4.67 8.08 -10.16
N VAL A 30 -3.96 7.43 -9.22
CA VAL A 30 -3.03 6.34 -9.55
C VAL A 30 -3.76 5.27 -10.36
N TYR A 31 -4.90 4.79 -9.88
CA TYR A 31 -5.63 3.72 -10.55
C TYR A 31 -6.07 4.09 -11.98
N MET A 32 -6.56 5.33 -12.15
CA MET A 32 -7.00 5.86 -13.45
C MET A 32 -5.87 5.93 -14.48
N TRP A 33 -4.67 6.37 -14.08
CA TRP A 33 -3.57 6.59 -15.02
C TRP A 33 -2.57 5.43 -15.11
N PHE A 34 -2.46 4.58 -14.10
CA PHE A 34 -1.46 3.50 -14.07
C PHE A 34 -1.85 2.31 -14.96
N SER A 35 -3.15 2.08 -15.18
CA SER A 35 -3.65 0.84 -15.79
C SER A 35 -3.93 0.93 -17.29
N LYS A 36 -3.95 2.14 -17.88
CA LYS A 36 -4.40 2.32 -19.26
C LYS A 36 -3.25 2.17 -20.25
N LYS A 37 -3.38 1.16 -21.10
CA LYS A 37 -2.49 0.83 -22.21
C LYS A 37 -3.34 0.72 -23.46
N ILE A 38 -2.98 1.45 -24.52
CA ILE A 38 -3.68 1.41 -25.80
C ILE A 38 -2.65 1.15 -26.89
N TYR A 39 -2.86 0.10 -27.69
CA TYR A 39 -2.03 -0.11 -28.87
C TYR A 39 -2.33 0.96 -29.90
N ILE A 40 -1.29 1.48 -30.55
CA ILE A 40 -1.43 2.65 -31.41
C ILE A 40 -2.39 2.37 -32.58
N LYS A 41 -2.41 1.13 -33.10
CA LYS A 41 -3.37 0.66 -34.11
C LYS A 41 -4.86 0.71 -33.71
N TYR A 42 -5.16 0.82 -32.42
CA TYR A 42 -6.53 0.93 -31.91
C TYR A 42 -6.93 2.36 -31.57
N LEU A 43 -6.06 3.35 -31.82
CA LEU A 43 -6.43 4.74 -31.70
C LEU A 43 -7.39 5.11 -32.83
N PRO A 44 -8.46 5.89 -32.54
CA PRO A 44 -9.39 6.35 -33.56
C PRO A 44 -8.66 7.17 -34.62
N ASN A 45 -9.17 7.18 -35.84
CA ASN A 45 -8.70 8.03 -36.95
C ASN A 45 -7.25 7.81 -37.42
N ILE A 46 -6.52 6.86 -36.84
CA ILE A 46 -5.21 6.43 -37.36
C ILE A 46 -5.43 5.50 -38.54
N GLU A 47 -4.82 5.84 -39.67
CA GLU A 47 -4.86 5.02 -40.87
C GLU A 47 -4.13 3.69 -40.64
N LYS A 48 -4.71 2.58 -41.11
CA LYS A 48 -4.10 1.25 -40.99
C LYS A 48 -2.73 1.18 -41.66
N ASP A 49 -2.57 1.92 -42.75
CA ASP A 49 -1.36 1.91 -43.55
C ASP A 49 -0.27 2.81 -42.99
N PHE A 50 -0.60 3.72 -42.05
CA PHE A 50 0.37 4.60 -41.40
C PHE A 50 1.46 3.82 -40.63
N PHE A 51 1.11 2.65 -40.09
CA PHE A 51 2.03 1.77 -39.38
C PHE A 51 2.39 0.49 -40.14
N ASN A 52 1.80 0.23 -41.30
CA ASN A 52 2.10 -0.96 -42.08
C ASN A 52 3.52 -0.88 -42.63
N GLY A 53 4.35 -1.90 -42.33
CA GLY A 53 5.71 -2.01 -42.85
C GLY A 53 6.80 -1.33 -42.01
N PHE A 54 6.48 -0.78 -40.83
CA PHE A 54 7.50 -0.25 -39.93
C PHE A 54 8.28 -1.38 -39.25
N ILE A 55 9.52 -1.56 -39.67
CA ILE A 55 10.46 -2.53 -39.12
C ILE A 55 11.49 -1.77 -38.26
N VAL A 56 11.39 -1.88 -36.93
CA VAL A 56 12.39 -1.33 -36.01
C VAL A 56 13.28 -2.47 -35.52
N GLY A 57 14.57 -2.41 -35.85
CA GLY A 57 15.52 -3.47 -35.48
C GLY A 57 15.17 -4.85 -36.05
N GLY A 58 14.62 -4.90 -37.27
CA GLY A 58 14.25 -6.16 -37.94
C GLY A 58 12.89 -6.74 -37.54
N ASN A 59 12.12 -6.08 -36.67
CA ASN A 59 10.78 -6.52 -36.26
C ASN A 59 9.69 -5.54 -36.67
N ASP A 60 8.59 -6.07 -37.22
CA ASP A 60 7.35 -5.32 -37.40
C ASP A 60 6.81 -4.86 -36.02
N ILE A 61 6.60 -3.55 -35.90
CA ILE A 61 6.09 -2.93 -34.67
C ILE A 61 4.58 -2.73 -34.65
N TYR A 62 3.86 -3.02 -35.74
CA TYR A 62 2.41 -2.79 -35.87
C TYR A 62 1.60 -3.38 -34.71
N ASP A 63 1.86 -4.64 -34.35
CA ASP A 63 1.16 -5.33 -33.25
C ASP A 63 1.76 -5.10 -31.87
N LYS A 64 2.91 -4.42 -31.79
CA LYS A 64 3.69 -4.26 -30.54
C LYS A 64 3.72 -2.83 -30.04
N ALA A 65 3.52 -1.84 -30.91
CA ALA A 65 3.57 -0.43 -30.54
C ALA A 65 2.34 -0.05 -29.70
N TYR A 66 2.59 0.48 -28.52
CA TYR A 66 1.55 0.95 -27.63
C TYR A 66 1.98 2.20 -26.90
N VAL A 67 1.00 2.96 -26.45
CA VAL A 67 1.19 4.07 -25.54
C VAL A 67 0.50 3.79 -24.21
N THR A 68 1.02 4.38 -23.15
CA THR A 68 0.53 4.18 -21.78
C THR A 68 0.48 5.50 -21.03
N SER A 69 -0.56 5.65 -20.22
CA SER A 69 -0.75 6.82 -19.36
C SER A 69 0.10 6.80 -18.09
N LYS A 70 0.83 5.70 -17.81
CA LYS A 70 1.61 5.57 -16.56
C LYS A 70 2.62 6.71 -16.38
N TYR A 71 3.10 7.29 -17.47
CA TYR A 71 4.10 8.37 -17.47
C TYR A 71 3.52 9.78 -17.30
N LEU A 72 2.19 9.91 -17.20
CA LEU A 72 1.54 11.21 -16.94
C LEU A 72 1.77 11.69 -15.49
N ILE A 73 2.11 10.76 -14.59
CA ILE A 73 2.35 11.04 -13.17
C ILE A 73 3.83 11.40 -12.98
N PHE A 74 4.11 12.66 -12.62
CA PHE A 74 5.45 13.22 -12.44
C PHE A 74 6.39 13.04 -13.66
N PRO A 75 6.12 13.72 -14.79
CA PRO A 75 6.95 13.72 -15.98
C PRO A 75 8.27 14.52 -15.82
N PHE A 76 9.08 14.25 -14.79
CA PHE A 76 10.40 14.86 -14.59
C PHE A 76 11.54 13.90 -15.00
N GLY A 77 12.37 14.29 -15.97
CA GLY A 77 13.59 13.56 -16.39
C GLY A 77 13.73 13.33 -17.90
N LYS A 78 14.97 13.25 -18.41
CA LYS A 78 15.28 13.03 -19.86
C LYS A 78 15.18 11.56 -20.31
N SER A 79 15.41 10.59 -19.43
CA SER A 79 15.18 9.16 -19.71
C SER A 79 13.80 8.79 -19.18
N LEU A 80 12.86 8.34 -20.04
CA LEU A 80 11.49 8.11 -19.59
C LEU A 80 11.40 7.18 -18.36
N TYR A 81 11.10 7.81 -17.22
CA TYR A 81 9.90 7.63 -16.41
C TYR A 81 9.55 6.25 -15.85
N GLU A 82 10.52 5.43 -15.44
CA GLU A 82 10.22 4.39 -14.45
C GLU A 82 9.88 4.95 -13.05
N PRO A 83 10.53 6.00 -12.50
CA PRO A 83 10.33 6.33 -11.09
C PRO A 83 9.04 7.12 -10.77
N GLY A 84 8.39 7.79 -11.72
CA GLY A 84 7.28 8.73 -11.44
C GLY A 84 6.09 8.10 -10.69
N PRO A 85 5.56 6.97 -11.17
CA PRO A 85 4.50 6.25 -10.45
C PRO A 85 4.94 5.68 -9.10
N TYR A 86 6.19 5.21 -8.99
CA TYR A 86 6.75 4.74 -7.72
C TYR A 86 6.89 5.89 -6.73
N LEU A 87 7.33 7.07 -7.18
CA LEU A 87 7.43 8.29 -6.39
C LEU A 87 6.06 8.69 -5.84
N LEU A 88 5.01 8.73 -6.68
CA LEU A 88 3.65 9.06 -6.22
C LEU A 88 3.15 8.03 -5.20
N THR A 89 3.39 6.74 -5.45
CA THR A 89 3.00 5.67 -4.51
C THR A 89 3.73 5.81 -3.17
N SER A 90 5.04 6.09 -3.19
CA SER A 90 5.82 6.35 -1.98
C SER A 90 5.32 7.58 -1.24
N ILE A 91 4.96 8.67 -1.95
CA ILE A 91 4.39 9.86 -1.34
C ILE A 91 3.04 9.54 -0.69
N ILE A 92 2.15 8.79 -1.35
CA ILE A 92 0.87 8.36 -0.78
C ILE A 92 1.07 7.54 0.48
N VAL A 93 2.03 6.61 0.49
CA VAL A 93 2.36 5.78 1.66
C VAL A 93 2.91 6.64 2.81
N ILE A 94 3.85 7.55 2.52
CA ILE A 94 4.40 8.49 3.51
C ILE A 94 3.26 9.34 4.09
N LEU A 95 2.44 9.97 3.25
CA LEU A 95 1.30 10.77 3.68
C LEU A 95 0.33 9.94 4.54
N ALA A 96 0.04 8.69 4.15
CA ALA A 96 -0.82 7.81 4.94
C ALA A 96 -0.22 7.53 6.34
N ILE A 97 1.08 7.27 6.45
CA ILE A 97 1.76 7.06 7.74
C ILE A 97 1.65 8.31 8.62
N PHE A 98 1.96 9.48 8.06
CA PHE A 98 2.00 10.75 8.78
C PHE A 98 0.60 11.31 9.13
N VAL A 99 -0.50 10.75 8.58
CA VAL A 99 -1.87 11.05 9.04
C VAL A 99 -2.19 10.42 10.39
N TYR A 100 -1.76 9.18 10.61
CA TYR A 100 -2.13 8.43 11.81
C TYR A 100 -1.27 8.83 13.02
N LEU A 101 -0.05 9.32 12.77
CA LEU A 101 0.90 9.77 13.80
C LEU A 101 0.34 10.90 14.70
N PRO A 102 -0.23 12.00 14.17
CA PRO A 102 -0.78 13.05 15.00
C PRO A 102 -2.08 12.63 15.73
N LEU A 103 -2.90 11.71 15.19
CA LEU A 103 -4.02 11.10 15.92
C LEU A 103 -3.56 10.30 17.15
N ALA A 104 -2.46 9.57 17.02
CA ALA A 104 -1.82 8.90 18.14
C ALA A 104 -1.26 9.93 19.15
N SER A 105 -0.72 11.05 18.66
CA SER A 105 -0.12 12.09 19.50
C SER A 105 -1.12 12.86 20.35
N LEU A 106 -2.35 13.11 19.85
CA LEU A 106 -3.44 13.76 20.58
C LEU A 106 -3.81 13.02 21.89
N ARG A 107 -3.36 11.78 22.04
CA ARG A 107 -3.63 10.91 23.18
C ARG A 107 -2.47 10.83 24.18
N LEU A 108 -1.35 11.53 23.95
CA LEU A 108 -0.18 11.60 24.84
C LEU A 108 -0.40 12.57 26.02
N ARG A 109 0.31 12.38 27.14
CA ARG A 109 -0.04 13.05 28.42
C ARG A 109 0.35 14.53 28.48
N SER A 110 1.47 14.94 27.91
CA SER A 110 1.90 16.35 27.99
C SER A 110 1.39 17.15 26.80
N ASP A 111 0.73 18.27 27.10
CA ASP A 111 0.20 19.18 26.08
C ASP A 111 1.32 19.83 25.26
N VAL A 112 2.53 19.96 25.85
CA VAL A 112 3.74 20.38 25.13
C VAL A 112 4.13 19.35 24.07
N PHE A 113 4.28 18.07 24.43
CA PHE A 113 4.71 17.04 23.48
C PHE A 113 3.67 16.78 22.39
N LYS A 114 2.37 16.80 22.72
CA LYS A 114 1.27 16.77 21.75
C LYS A 114 1.40 17.86 20.69
N ARG A 115 1.62 19.10 21.11
CA ARG A 115 1.71 20.27 20.23
C ARG A 115 2.99 20.23 19.41
N THR A 116 4.15 19.96 20.02
CA THR A 116 5.44 19.81 19.31
C THR A 116 5.36 18.71 18.25
N PHE A 117 4.75 17.57 18.58
CA PHE A 117 4.61 16.46 17.65
C PHE A 117 3.61 16.78 16.52
N PHE A 118 2.49 17.43 16.82
CA PHE A 118 1.55 17.94 15.81
C PHE A 118 2.25 18.91 14.84
N TRP A 119 3.04 19.85 15.37
CA TRP A 119 3.83 20.80 14.59
C TRP A 119 4.84 20.12 13.69
N PHE A 120 5.62 19.19 14.22
CA PHE A 120 6.60 18.43 13.46
C PHE A 120 5.94 17.65 12.31
N ASN A 121 4.82 16.98 12.58
CA ASN A 121 4.04 16.29 11.54
C ASN A 121 3.50 17.27 10.49
N GLY A 122 2.93 18.41 10.91
CA GLY A 122 2.39 19.42 10.00
C GLY A 122 3.45 20.00 9.05
N VAL A 123 4.63 20.33 9.57
CA VAL A 123 5.77 20.83 8.77
C VAL A 123 6.26 19.79 7.78
N ILE A 124 6.32 18.51 8.17
CA ILE A 124 6.76 17.43 7.26
C ILE A 124 5.68 17.13 6.22
N LEU A 125 4.40 17.13 6.59
CA LEU A 125 3.30 16.81 5.68
C LEU A 125 3.12 17.83 4.57
N LEU A 126 3.31 19.12 4.85
CA LEU A 126 3.06 20.20 3.89
C LEU A 126 3.84 20.04 2.57
N PRO A 127 5.17 19.83 2.56
CA PRO A 127 5.93 19.54 1.34
C PRO A 127 5.38 18.37 0.53
N PHE A 128 4.98 17.26 1.18
CA PHE A 128 4.44 16.10 0.49
C PHE A 128 3.04 16.36 -0.09
N ILE A 129 2.18 17.11 0.61
CA ILE A 129 0.86 17.52 0.08
C ILE A 129 1.03 18.46 -1.12
N ILE A 130 1.97 19.40 -1.05
CA ILE A 130 2.29 20.30 -2.17
C ILE A 130 2.77 19.48 -3.38
N LEU A 131 3.65 18.50 -3.13
CA LEU A 131 4.13 17.59 -4.17
C LEU A 131 2.99 16.77 -4.79
N MET A 132 2.01 16.33 -3.99
CA MET A 132 0.78 15.72 -4.52
C MET A 132 -0.03 16.69 -5.39
N GLY A 133 -0.13 17.95 -4.99
CA GLY A 133 -0.74 19.00 -5.80
C GLY A 133 -0.08 19.13 -7.18
N VAL A 134 1.25 19.13 -7.22
CA VAL A 134 2.01 19.09 -8.48
C VAL A 134 1.66 17.83 -9.29
N GLY A 135 1.55 16.68 -8.63
CA GLY A 135 1.10 15.42 -9.24
C GLY A 135 -0.26 15.53 -9.93
N PHE A 136 -1.27 16.12 -9.26
CA PHE A 136 -2.60 16.35 -9.86
C PHE A 136 -2.58 17.41 -10.97
N ALA A 137 -1.77 18.46 -10.84
CA ALA A 137 -1.77 19.57 -11.78
C ALA A 137 -1.14 19.21 -13.15
N LEU A 138 -0.09 18.37 -13.16
CA LEU A 138 0.65 18.07 -14.39
C LEU A 138 -0.21 17.41 -15.49
N PRO A 139 -1.03 16.37 -15.21
CA PRO A 139 -1.91 15.78 -16.22
C PRO A 139 -3.07 16.69 -16.64
N MET A 140 -3.33 17.81 -15.96
CA MET A 140 -4.37 18.78 -16.36
C MET A 140 -3.90 19.71 -17.48
N ASN A 141 -2.59 19.85 -17.68
CA ASN A 141 -2.03 20.68 -18.74
C ASN A 141 -1.99 19.89 -20.05
N ILE A 142 -2.76 20.32 -21.05
CA ILE A 142 -2.87 19.59 -22.32
C ILE A 142 -1.52 19.45 -23.03
N ASN A 143 -0.63 20.44 -22.94
CA ASN A 143 0.71 20.38 -23.56
C ASN A 143 1.61 19.38 -22.84
N THR A 144 1.52 19.30 -21.51
CA THR A 144 2.26 18.28 -20.74
C THR A 144 1.72 16.89 -21.05
N TYR A 145 0.39 16.77 -21.13
CA TYR A 145 -0.31 15.55 -21.45
C TYR A 145 0.12 15.01 -22.83
N THR A 146 0.00 15.80 -23.90
CA THR A 146 0.39 15.40 -25.25
C THR A 146 1.88 15.12 -25.35
N LYS A 147 2.74 15.95 -24.74
CA LYS A 147 4.20 15.76 -24.74
C LYS A 147 4.64 14.41 -24.17
N VAL A 148 3.96 13.90 -23.13
CA VAL A 148 4.23 12.58 -22.57
C VAL A 148 3.96 11.45 -23.58
N PHE A 149 2.96 11.62 -24.45
CA PHE A 149 2.66 10.66 -25.50
C PHE A 149 3.54 10.84 -26.74
N ASP A 150 3.89 12.08 -27.10
CA ASP A 150 4.87 12.38 -28.15
C ASP A 150 6.21 11.73 -27.82
N GLN A 151 6.70 11.84 -26.57
CA GLN A 151 7.94 11.18 -26.16
C GLN A 151 7.88 9.65 -26.26
N GLN A 152 6.69 9.05 -26.11
CA GLN A 152 6.51 7.62 -26.32
C GLN A 152 6.52 7.27 -27.80
N ILE A 153 5.89 8.08 -28.65
CA ILE A 153 5.87 7.85 -30.11
C ILE A 153 7.27 8.04 -30.71
N TYR A 154 8.02 9.06 -30.29
CA TYR A 154 9.38 9.32 -30.74
C TYR A 154 10.36 8.20 -30.37
N ARG A 155 10.07 7.39 -29.35
CA ARG A 155 10.87 6.18 -29.09
C ARG A 155 10.72 5.10 -30.13
N TYR A 156 9.55 5.02 -30.77
CA TYR A 156 9.29 4.05 -31.83
C TYR A 156 9.82 4.52 -33.17
N PHE A 157 9.66 5.82 -33.48
CA PHE A 157 9.94 6.34 -34.83
C PHE A 157 11.15 7.27 -34.92
N GLY A 158 11.64 7.81 -33.80
CA GLY A 158 12.58 8.93 -33.79
C GLY A 158 11.84 10.27 -33.91
N GLU A 159 12.39 11.32 -33.31
CA GLU A 159 11.84 12.68 -33.43
C GLU A 159 11.98 13.19 -34.87
N ASP A 160 13.13 12.91 -35.49
CA ASP A 160 13.45 13.29 -36.86
C ASP A 160 12.50 12.65 -37.88
N PHE A 161 11.71 11.65 -37.53
CA PHE A 161 10.75 11.04 -38.45
C PHE A 161 9.63 12.01 -38.85
N PHE A 162 9.21 12.90 -37.96
CA PHE A 162 8.05 13.78 -38.16
C PHE A 162 8.42 15.14 -38.79
N HIS A 163 9.33 15.13 -39.78
CA HIS A 163 9.86 16.34 -40.42
C HIS A 163 9.07 16.80 -41.66
N THR A 164 8.25 15.92 -42.26
CA THR A 164 7.41 16.27 -43.41
C THR A 164 6.02 16.74 -42.97
N GLN A 165 5.37 17.58 -43.77
CA GLN A 165 4.03 18.10 -43.47
C GLN A 165 3.00 16.97 -43.27
N GLN A 166 3.03 15.94 -44.13
CA GLN A 166 2.13 14.80 -44.03
C GLN A 166 2.31 14.02 -42.73
N LEU A 167 3.54 13.84 -42.26
CA LEU A 167 3.81 13.13 -41.01
C LEU A 167 3.47 13.99 -39.78
N GLN A 168 3.58 15.32 -39.88
CA GLN A 168 3.09 16.22 -38.85
C GLN A 168 1.56 16.18 -38.72
N GLU A 169 0.83 16.17 -39.85
CA GLU A 169 -0.62 16.02 -39.85
C GLU A 169 -1.05 14.71 -39.18
N GLN A 170 -0.32 13.61 -39.43
CA GLN A 170 -0.57 12.33 -38.76
C GLN A 170 -0.21 12.33 -37.27
N LEU A 171 0.85 13.06 -36.87
CA LEU A 171 1.18 13.26 -35.46
C LEU A 171 0.07 14.04 -34.74
N ASP A 172 -0.53 15.02 -35.40
CA ASP A 172 -1.66 15.79 -34.85
C ASP A 172 -2.94 14.94 -34.74
N ILE A 173 -3.22 14.09 -35.73
CA ILE A 173 -4.27 13.08 -35.63
C ILE A 173 -3.99 12.18 -34.42
N PHE A 174 -2.79 11.63 -34.28
CA PHE A 174 -2.40 10.82 -33.12
C PHE A 174 -2.64 11.55 -31.79
N ARG A 175 -2.21 12.81 -31.67
CA ARG A 175 -2.41 13.64 -30.46
C ARG A 175 -3.89 13.76 -30.13
N SER A 176 -4.73 14.06 -31.11
CA SER A 176 -6.18 14.18 -30.93
C SER A 176 -6.81 12.84 -30.47
N SER A 177 -6.39 11.74 -31.09
CA SER A 177 -6.87 10.39 -30.78
C SER A 177 -6.44 9.92 -29.39
N VAL A 178 -5.26 10.32 -28.94
CA VAL A 178 -4.77 10.07 -27.58
C VAL A 178 -5.59 10.87 -26.56
N VAL A 179 -5.86 12.15 -26.83
CA VAL A 179 -6.69 13.00 -25.95
C VAL A 179 -8.08 12.38 -25.75
N GLU A 180 -8.70 11.91 -26.82
CA GLU A 180 -10.00 11.24 -26.78
C GLU A 180 -9.93 9.87 -26.08
N SER A 181 -9.05 8.99 -26.56
CA SER A 181 -9.00 7.58 -26.13
C SER A 181 -8.57 7.44 -24.68
N PHE A 182 -7.62 8.26 -24.22
CA PHE A 182 -7.20 8.27 -22.82
C PHE A 182 -8.16 9.06 -21.93
N GLY A 183 -9.02 9.91 -22.51
CA GLY A 183 -10.10 10.60 -21.81
C GLY A 183 -9.62 11.80 -21.02
N PHE A 184 -8.86 12.70 -21.67
CA PHE A 184 -8.28 13.90 -21.06
C PHE A 184 -9.30 14.70 -20.23
N SER A 185 -10.49 14.97 -20.78
CA SER A 185 -11.54 15.74 -20.09
C SER A 185 -11.99 15.10 -18.78
N LYS A 186 -12.11 13.76 -18.74
CA LYS A 186 -12.41 13.04 -17.48
C LYS A 186 -11.25 13.17 -16.51
N GLY A 187 -10.02 13.04 -17.00
CA GLY A 187 -8.81 13.27 -16.22
C GLY A 187 -8.75 14.66 -15.58
N VAL A 188 -9.06 15.71 -16.36
CA VAL A 188 -9.08 17.10 -15.87
C VAL A 188 -10.07 17.29 -14.73
N ILE A 189 -11.28 16.76 -14.86
CA ILE A 189 -12.31 16.87 -13.80
C ILE A 189 -11.83 16.21 -12.50
N PHE A 190 -11.35 14.97 -12.58
CA PHE A 190 -10.88 14.23 -11.40
C PHE A 190 -9.65 14.88 -10.75
N ASN A 191 -8.67 15.31 -11.55
CA ASN A 191 -7.49 15.99 -11.03
C ASN A 191 -7.83 17.37 -10.43
N SER A 192 -8.80 18.09 -10.98
CA SER A 192 -9.30 19.36 -10.42
C SER A 192 -9.92 19.15 -9.03
N LEU A 193 -10.71 18.09 -8.85
CA LEU A 193 -11.25 17.74 -7.54
C LEU A 193 -10.12 17.38 -6.55
N GLY A 194 -9.14 16.59 -6.99
CA GLY A 194 -7.94 16.29 -6.19
C GLY A 194 -7.20 17.55 -5.74
N MET A 195 -6.99 18.50 -6.66
CA MET A 195 -6.38 19.81 -6.38
C MET A 195 -7.15 20.61 -5.33
N VAL A 196 -8.49 20.65 -5.41
CA VAL A 196 -9.32 21.31 -4.40
C VAL A 196 -9.08 20.70 -3.02
N PHE A 197 -9.04 19.37 -2.90
CA PHE A 197 -8.77 18.71 -1.62
C PHE A 197 -7.34 18.93 -1.11
N VAL A 198 -6.35 18.97 -1.99
CA VAL A 198 -4.96 19.32 -1.64
C VAL A 198 -4.89 20.73 -1.06
N LEU A 199 -5.53 21.71 -1.71
CA LEU A 199 -5.57 23.11 -1.24
C LEU A 199 -6.29 23.23 0.10
N LEU A 200 -7.47 22.63 0.22
CA LEU A 200 -8.25 22.64 1.46
C LEU A 200 -7.51 21.96 2.61
N SER A 201 -6.83 20.83 2.35
CA SER A 201 -6.03 20.13 3.37
C SER A 201 -4.82 20.96 3.80
N SER A 202 -4.14 21.61 2.85
CA SER A 202 -3.02 22.50 3.15
C SER A 202 -3.46 23.67 4.02
N LEU A 203 -4.56 24.34 3.64
CA LEU A 203 -5.14 25.45 4.41
C LEU A 203 -5.58 25.00 5.80
N ALA A 204 -6.18 23.82 5.92
CA ALA A 204 -6.63 23.28 7.20
C ALA A 204 -5.45 22.97 8.14
N ILE A 205 -4.37 22.39 7.63
CA ILE A 205 -3.13 22.15 8.40
C ILE A 205 -2.54 23.49 8.87
N VAL A 206 -2.35 24.45 7.97
CA VAL A 206 -1.82 25.78 8.30
C VAL A 206 -2.72 26.49 9.32
N TYR A 207 -4.04 26.45 9.14
CA TYR A 207 -5.00 27.01 10.07
C TYR A 207 -4.88 26.39 11.47
N CYS A 208 -4.79 25.06 11.57
CA CYS A 208 -4.60 24.37 12.84
C CYS A 208 -3.26 24.75 13.50
N MET A 209 -2.19 24.90 12.73
CA MET A 209 -0.88 25.34 13.24
C MET A 209 -0.94 26.79 13.75
N VAL A 210 -1.49 27.73 12.96
CA VAL A 210 -1.65 29.14 13.37
C VAL A 210 -2.51 29.27 14.62
N LYS A 211 -3.63 28.54 14.68
CA LYS A 211 -4.51 28.51 15.85
C LYS A 211 -3.78 27.99 17.09
N ASP A 212 -2.93 26.98 16.94
CA ASP A 212 -2.11 26.45 18.04
C ASP A 212 -1.10 27.49 18.55
N VAL A 213 -0.43 28.24 17.65
CA VAL A 213 0.46 29.36 18.02
C VAL A 213 -0.27 30.49 18.73
N LEU A 214 -1.47 30.86 18.27
CA LEU A 214 -2.28 31.89 18.94
C LEU A 214 -2.70 31.47 20.34
N ILE A 215 -3.03 30.19 20.53
CA ILE A 215 -3.32 29.64 21.86
C ILE A 215 -2.07 29.71 22.75
N ILE A 216 -0.89 29.33 22.25
CA ILE A 216 0.37 29.41 23.01
C ILE A 216 0.71 30.86 23.37
N LYS A 217 0.54 31.81 22.45
CA LYS A 217 0.79 33.23 22.70
C LYS A 217 -0.16 33.79 23.76
N ASN A 218 -1.43 33.41 23.71
CA ASN A 218 -2.42 33.81 24.72
C ASN A 218 -2.15 33.17 26.09
N LEU A 219 -1.60 31.95 26.13
CA LEU A 219 -1.18 31.29 27.37
C LEU A 219 0.08 31.92 27.97
N LYS A 220 1.08 32.31 27.15
CA LYS A 220 2.27 33.07 27.60
C LYS A 220 1.94 34.47 28.10
N ASN A 221 0.94 35.13 27.51
CA ASN A 221 0.42 36.39 28.06
C ASN A 221 -0.32 36.21 29.39
N MET A 222 -0.61 34.96 29.79
CA MET A 222 -1.17 34.59 31.10
C MET A 222 -0.10 34.02 32.06
N ASP A 223 1.20 34.16 31.77
CA ASP A 223 2.32 33.82 32.68
C ASP A 223 2.40 34.73 33.95
N ASP A 224 1.24 35.10 34.52
CA ASP A 224 1.02 35.15 35.97
C ASP A 224 0.77 33.72 36.54
N LEU A 225 0.86 32.68 35.72
CA LEU A 225 0.72 31.26 36.08
C LEU A 225 2.05 30.56 36.39
N ALA A 226 2.87 31.21 37.22
CA ALA A 226 3.83 30.57 38.14
C ALA A 226 3.15 29.62 39.17
N LYS A 227 1.94 29.13 38.88
CA LYS A 227 1.09 28.25 39.71
C LYS A 227 0.78 26.90 39.04
N LEU A 228 1.40 26.59 37.91
CA LEU A 228 1.22 25.30 37.23
C LEU A 228 2.40 24.35 37.34
N GLU A 229 3.36 24.65 38.23
CA GLU A 229 4.37 23.67 38.64
C GLU A 229 4.15 23.24 40.10
N ILE A 230 3.96 21.92 40.21
CA ILE A 230 3.95 21.09 41.42
C ILE A 230 2.65 21.19 42.26
N PRO A 231 1.65 20.31 42.02
CA PRO A 231 0.77 19.93 43.11
C PRO A 231 1.67 19.34 44.20
N ALA A 232 1.60 19.95 45.38
CA ALA A 232 2.22 19.50 46.61
C ALA A 232 2.13 17.97 46.71
N ALA A 233 3.22 17.38 47.19
CA ALA A 233 3.33 15.97 47.54
C ALA A 233 2.00 15.43 48.07
N VAL A 234 1.30 14.70 47.21
CA VAL A 234 0.27 13.76 47.65
C VAL A 234 1.08 12.70 48.38
N GLU A 235 0.84 12.55 49.68
CA GLU A 235 1.23 11.35 50.40
C GLU A 235 0.59 10.17 49.66
N VAL A 236 1.36 9.57 48.77
CA VAL A 236 0.97 8.36 48.06
C VAL A 236 1.07 7.26 49.12
N SER A 237 -0.07 6.76 49.57
CA SER A 237 -0.10 5.56 50.42
C SER A 237 0.67 4.44 49.70
N GLU A 238 1.38 3.59 50.44
CA GLU A 238 2.13 2.48 49.82
C GLU A 238 1.26 1.56 48.94
N GLU A 239 -0.07 1.53 49.18
CA GLU A 239 -1.03 0.83 48.32
C GLU A 239 -1.16 1.45 46.91
N ASP A 240 -1.13 2.78 46.79
CA ASP A 240 -1.21 3.47 45.48
C ASP A 240 0.09 3.30 44.66
N ILE A 241 1.23 3.15 45.32
CA ILE A 241 2.53 2.83 44.67
C ILE A 241 2.49 1.43 44.05
N TRP A 242 1.86 0.46 44.73
CA TRP A 242 1.74 -0.90 44.22
C TRP A 242 0.75 -1.01 43.05
N PHE A 243 -0.40 -0.31 43.11
CA PHE A 243 -1.34 -0.22 41.97
C PHE A 243 -0.75 0.54 40.77
N SER A 244 0.04 1.58 41.01
CA SER A 244 0.78 2.35 40.00
C SER A 244 1.78 1.47 39.24
N SER A 245 2.62 0.71 39.94
CA SER A 245 3.62 -0.17 39.31
C SER A 245 2.99 -1.24 38.40
N LYS A 246 1.84 -1.82 38.81
CA LYS A 246 1.09 -2.81 38.04
C LYS A 246 0.44 -2.25 36.77
N GLN A 247 -0.02 -1.00 36.77
CA GLN A 247 -0.56 -0.36 35.56
C GLN A 247 0.54 0.05 34.57
N VAL A 248 1.72 0.42 35.05
CA VAL A 248 2.84 0.87 34.20
C VAL A 248 3.36 -0.27 33.31
N VAL A 249 3.41 -1.50 33.83
CA VAL A 249 3.85 -2.68 33.08
C VAL A 249 2.90 -2.97 31.90
N ASN A 250 1.58 -2.96 32.13
CA ASN A 250 0.58 -3.19 31.09
C ASN A 250 0.61 -2.16 29.95
N ARG A 251 0.97 -0.90 30.25
CA ARG A 251 1.05 0.15 29.23
C ARG A 251 2.23 -0.08 28.28
N LYS A 252 3.41 -0.43 28.79
CA LYS A 252 4.61 -0.66 27.97
C LYS A 252 4.38 -1.80 26.96
N TYR A 253 3.80 -2.92 27.40
CA TYR A 253 3.47 -4.04 26.51
C TYR A 253 2.51 -3.64 25.38
N PHE A 254 1.47 -2.89 25.71
CA PHE A 254 0.51 -2.43 24.71
C PHE A 254 1.19 -1.55 23.63
N PHE A 255 2.06 -0.62 24.03
CA PHE A 255 2.79 0.22 23.08
C PHE A 255 3.74 -0.57 22.19
N VAL A 256 4.44 -1.56 22.74
CA VAL A 256 5.30 -2.46 21.97
C VAL A 256 4.50 -3.28 20.96
N LEU A 257 3.37 -3.84 21.38
CA LEU A 257 2.48 -4.60 20.50
C LEU A 257 1.87 -3.72 19.40
N LEU A 258 1.44 -2.50 19.75
CA LEU A 258 0.94 -1.50 18.79
C LEU A 258 2.01 -1.15 17.76
N LEU A 259 3.24 -0.88 18.19
CA LEU A 259 4.35 -0.54 17.31
C LEU A 259 4.62 -1.67 16.32
N PHE A 260 4.79 -2.90 16.81
CA PHE A 260 5.06 -4.05 15.95
C PHE A 260 3.92 -4.35 14.98
N THR A 261 2.66 -4.32 15.44
CA THR A 261 1.50 -4.55 14.56
C THR A 261 1.31 -3.45 13.52
N SER A 262 1.71 -2.21 13.84
CA SER A 262 1.72 -1.09 12.88
C SER A 262 2.80 -1.26 11.83
N ILE A 263 4.04 -1.59 12.23
CA ILE A 263 5.14 -1.88 11.29
C ILE A 263 4.76 -3.04 10.38
N LEU A 264 4.18 -4.11 10.94
CA LEU A 264 3.76 -5.28 10.18
C LEU A 264 2.62 -4.95 9.20
N THR A 265 1.67 -4.11 9.61
CA THR A 265 0.59 -3.63 8.73
C THR A 265 1.17 -2.85 7.54
N ILE A 266 2.10 -1.94 7.79
CA ILE A 266 2.76 -1.18 6.72
C ILE A 266 3.53 -2.14 5.79
N SER A 267 4.32 -3.05 6.36
CA SER A 267 5.13 -4.00 5.59
C SER A 267 4.27 -4.92 4.71
N THR A 268 3.14 -5.40 5.22
CA THR A 268 2.21 -6.25 4.45
C THR A 268 1.50 -5.48 3.34
N ILE A 269 1.19 -4.20 3.55
CA ILE A 269 0.67 -3.31 2.49
C ILE A 269 1.73 -3.10 1.40
N VAL A 270 2.99 -2.85 1.77
CA VAL A 270 4.08 -2.70 0.79
C VAL A 270 4.25 -3.97 -0.03
N LEU A 271 4.30 -5.14 0.62
CA LEU A 271 4.40 -6.44 -0.07
C LEU A 271 3.24 -6.66 -1.05
N PHE A 272 2.02 -6.30 -0.64
CA PHE A 272 0.86 -6.40 -1.49
C PHE A 272 1.01 -5.59 -2.77
N PHE A 273 1.37 -4.32 -2.65
CA PHE A 273 1.53 -3.46 -3.82
C PHE A 273 2.68 -3.93 -4.70
N MET A 274 3.78 -4.40 -4.14
CA MET A 274 4.86 -4.99 -4.94
C MET A 274 4.35 -6.15 -5.79
N PHE A 275 3.54 -7.05 -5.23
CA PHE A 275 3.02 -8.21 -5.99
C PHE A 275 1.85 -7.91 -6.90
N ALA A 276 0.99 -6.95 -6.56
CA ALA A 276 -0.13 -6.55 -7.41
C ALA A 276 0.35 -5.85 -8.70
N LEU A 277 1.54 -5.26 -8.66
CA LEU A 277 2.11 -4.51 -9.79
C LEU A 277 3.08 -5.36 -10.63
N GLU A 278 3.59 -6.47 -10.11
CA GLU A 278 4.53 -7.32 -10.83
C GLU A 278 3.79 -8.34 -11.72
N THR A 279 4.11 -8.32 -13.00
CA THR A 279 3.56 -9.22 -14.01
C THR A 279 4.68 -9.77 -14.88
N PHE A 280 4.66 -11.06 -15.15
CA PHE A 280 5.67 -11.74 -15.96
C PHE A 280 5.01 -12.35 -17.18
N LYS A 281 5.55 -12.06 -18.36
CA LYS A 281 5.14 -12.77 -19.56
C LYS A 281 5.74 -14.17 -19.53
N LEU A 282 4.95 -15.21 -19.81
CA LEU A 282 5.39 -16.62 -19.80
C LEU A 282 6.65 -16.83 -20.64
N SER A 283 6.71 -16.20 -21.81
CA SER A 283 7.85 -16.27 -22.74
C SER A 283 9.12 -15.55 -22.27
N GLU A 284 9.03 -14.71 -21.23
CA GLU A 284 10.17 -13.98 -20.64
C GLU A 284 10.70 -14.67 -19.37
N ILE A 285 10.02 -15.72 -18.91
CA ILE A 285 10.44 -16.48 -17.73
C ILE A 285 11.63 -17.38 -18.11
N PRO A 286 12.73 -17.37 -17.33
CA PRO A 286 13.86 -18.28 -17.55
C PRO A 286 13.41 -19.73 -17.66
N PHE A 287 14.10 -20.53 -18.48
CA PHE A 287 13.79 -21.94 -18.72
C PHE A 287 12.48 -22.22 -19.46
N VAL A 288 11.68 -21.21 -19.83
CA VAL A 288 10.50 -21.39 -20.67
C VAL A 288 10.88 -21.30 -22.15
N GLY A 289 10.77 -22.41 -22.87
CA GLY A 289 11.02 -22.49 -24.31
C GLY A 289 9.89 -21.84 -25.14
N LYS A 290 10.19 -21.46 -26.39
CA LYS A 290 9.20 -20.83 -27.29
C LYS A 290 8.08 -21.80 -27.70
N GLU A 291 8.39 -23.08 -27.67
CA GLU A 291 7.53 -24.22 -27.98
C GLU A 291 6.69 -24.70 -26.78
N TYR A 292 6.89 -24.11 -25.59
CA TYR A 292 6.15 -24.51 -24.39
C TYR A 292 4.65 -24.22 -24.55
N PHE A 293 3.83 -25.05 -23.89
CA PHE A 293 2.38 -24.92 -23.90
C PHE A 293 1.79 -24.81 -25.31
N ASN A 294 2.26 -25.67 -26.22
CA ASN A 294 1.88 -25.68 -27.64
C ASN A 294 2.20 -24.35 -28.36
N GLY A 295 3.38 -23.77 -28.11
CA GLY A 295 3.77 -22.50 -28.70
C GLY A 295 2.90 -21.31 -28.26
N PHE A 296 2.29 -21.40 -27.08
CA PHE A 296 1.34 -20.44 -26.54
C PHE A 296 0.08 -20.25 -27.40
N ILE A 297 -0.39 -21.32 -28.05
CA ILE A 297 -1.61 -21.35 -28.86
C ILE A 297 -2.75 -22.00 -28.06
N ASP A 298 -3.91 -21.35 -28.01
CA ASP A 298 -5.12 -21.83 -27.34
C ASP A 298 -5.89 -22.88 -28.17
N GLN A 299 -6.95 -23.46 -27.60
CA GLN A 299 -7.82 -24.43 -28.29
C GLN A 299 -8.44 -23.86 -29.59
N GLY A 300 -8.63 -22.53 -29.66
CA GLY A 300 -9.15 -21.83 -30.83
C GLY A 300 -8.09 -21.53 -31.90
N GLY A 301 -6.84 -22.00 -31.73
CA GLY A 301 -5.75 -21.74 -32.67
C GLY A 301 -5.21 -20.31 -32.59
N ARG A 302 -5.58 -19.53 -31.57
CA ARG A 302 -5.12 -18.15 -31.39
C ARG A 302 -3.96 -18.12 -30.41
N ARG A 303 -3.05 -17.16 -30.56
CA ARG A 303 -2.09 -16.86 -29.47
C ARG A 303 -2.88 -16.48 -28.22
N ALA A 304 -2.58 -17.14 -27.10
CA ALA A 304 -3.23 -16.83 -25.84
C ALA A 304 -3.02 -15.36 -25.48
N GLY A 305 -4.10 -14.59 -25.44
CA GLY A 305 -4.06 -13.15 -25.16
C GLY A 305 -3.71 -12.79 -23.70
N LYS A 306 -3.54 -13.80 -22.84
CA LYS A 306 -3.19 -13.69 -21.42
C LYS A 306 -1.98 -14.53 -21.07
N ASP A 307 -0.91 -14.44 -21.85
CA ASP A 307 0.38 -15.06 -21.51
C ASP A 307 1.12 -14.37 -20.35
N HIS A 308 0.41 -13.68 -19.45
CA HIS A 308 0.97 -12.90 -18.35
C HIS A 308 0.58 -13.51 -17.00
N LEU A 309 1.57 -13.95 -16.25
CA LEU A 309 1.44 -14.37 -14.87
C LEU A 309 1.44 -13.16 -13.95
N ARG A 310 0.40 -13.01 -13.14
CA ARG A 310 0.28 -11.95 -12.14
C ARG A 310 0.71 -12.44 -10.78
N MET A 311 1.70 -11.77 -10.19
CA MET A 311 2.35 -12.21 -8.95
C MET A 311 1.43 -12.27 -7.74
N GLU A 312 0.36 -11.47 -7.74
CA GLU A 312 -0.73 -11.53 -6.76
C GLU A 312 -1.35 -12.94 -6.59
N GLY A 313 -1.33 -13.78 -7.63
CA GLY A 313 -1.79 -15.17 -7.56
C GLY A 313 -0.87 -16.09 -6.76
N LEU A 314 0.42 -15.76 -6.64
CA LEU A 314 1.40 -16.59 -5.94
C LEU A 314 1.13 -16.63 -4.42
N LEU A 315 0.81 -15.49 -3.79
CA LEU A 315 0.45 -15.44 -2.37
C LEU A 315 -0.82 -16.22 -2.04
N THR A 316 -1.75 -16.29 -2.99
CA THR A 316 -3.10 -16.85 -2.76
C THR A 316 -3.24 -18.30 -3.25
N SER A 317 -2.16 -18.86 -3.80
CA SER A 317 -2.06 -20.24 -4.29
C SER A 317 -2.16 -21.30 -3.18
N PHE A 318 -2.04 -20.90 -1.91
CA PHE A 318 -2.13 -21.80 -0.73
C PHE A 318 -3.57 -22.17 -0.33
N TRP A 319 -4.58 -21.48 -0.87
CA TRP A 319 -5.96 -21.69 -0.46
C TRP A 319 -6.56 -22.94 -1.12
N PHE A 320 -6.82 -23.97 -0.31
CA PHE A 320 -7.54 -25.19 -0.72
C PHE A 320 -8.98 -24.92 -1.17
N ILE A 321 -9.56 -23.79 -0.77
CA ILE A 321 -10.92 -23.42 -1.15
C ILE A 321 -10.84 -22.72 -2.53
N PRO A 322 -11.57 -23.22 -3.54
CA PRO A 322 -11.70 -22.58 -4.83
C PRO A 322 -12.61 -21.34 -4.74
N ILE A 323 -12.16 -20.32 -4.01
CA ILE A 323 -12.83 -19.02 -3.96
C ILE A 323 -12.47 -18.24 -5.24
N SER A 324 -13.48 -17.63 -5.88
CA SER A 324 -13.42 -17.21 -7.29
C SER A 324 -12.56 -15.99 -7.62
N SER A 325 -11.98 -15.29 -6.63
CA SER A 325 -11.01 -14.21 -6.93
C SER A 325 -9.84 -14.17 -5.95
N TRP A 326 -8.64 -14.03 -6.51
CA TRP A 326 -7.39 -13.81 -5.75
C TRP A 326 -7.49 -12.55 -4.88
N LYS A 327 -8.20 -11.51 -5.34
CA LYS A 327 -8.45 -10.27 -4.57
C LYS A 327 -9.09 -10.60 -3.24
N PHE A 328 -10.14 -11.42 -3.25
CA PHE A 328 -10.85 -11.80 -2.04
C PHE A 328 -9.96 -12.62 -1.09
N LYS A 329 -9.17 -13.57 -1.61
CA LYS A 329 -8.22 -14.37 -0.81
C LYS A 329 -7.16 -13.49 -0.14
N PHE A 330 -6.64 -12.50 -0.87
CA PHE A 330 -5.70 -11.53 -0.35
C PHE A 330 -6.33 -10.68 0.77
N PHE A 331 -7.49 -10.07 0.50
CA PHE A 331 -8.21 -9.27 1.49
C PHE A 331 -8.52 -10.10 2.75
N LEU A 332 -9.01 -11.32 2.61
CA LEU A 332 -9.34 -12.17 3.76
C LEU A 332 -8.11 -12.50 4.64
N THR A 333 -6.92 -12.51 4.05
CA THR A 333 -5.67 -12.79 4.76
C THR A 333 -5.15 -11.58 5.53
N PHE A 334 -5.06 -10.41 4.88
CA PHE A 334 -4.35 -9.26 5.43
C PHE A 334 -5.28 -8.19 6.04
N LEU A 335 -6.54 -8.12 5.60
CA LEU A 335 -7.52 -7.17 6.14
C LEU A 335 -7.75 -7.33 7.65
N PRO A 336 -7.77 -8.54 8.25
CA PRO A 336 -7.90 -8.67 9.70
C PRO A 336 -6.76 -7.99 10.46
N LEU A 337 -5.51 -8.05 9.95
CA LEU A 337 -4.37 -7.34 10.54
C LEU A 337 -4.53 -5.82 10.43
N TRP A 338 -5.04 -5.32 9.32
CA TRP A 338 -5.27 -3.88 9.12
C TRP A 338 -6.41 -3.35 9.99
N GLY A 339 -7.51 -4.11 10.07
CA GLY A 339 -8.62 -3.85 10.98
C GLY A 339 -8.15 -3.87 12.43
N TRP A 340 -7.29 -4.82 12.79
CA TRP A 340 -6.67 -4.91 14.10
C TRP A 340 -5.80 -3.69 14.44
N ALA A 341 -4.91 -3.26 13.56
CA ALA A 341 -4.09 -2.07 13.78
C ALA A 341 -4.99 -0.83 13.97
N SER A 342 -6.04 -0.71 13.14
CA SER A 342 -7.03 0.36 13.24
C SER A 342 -7.77 0.36 14.58
N VAL A 343 -8.23 -0.81 15.03
CA VAL A 343 -8.88 -0.99 16.34
C VAL A 343 -7.92 -0.59 17.47
N ASN A 344 -6.67 -1.06 17.48
CA ASN A 344 -5.72 -0.71 18.54
C ASN A 344 -5.42 0.78 18.60
N VAL A 345 -5.32 1.45 17.45
CA VAL A 345 -5.21 2.91 17.38
C VAL A 345 -6.45 3.57 18.00
N MET A 346 -7.66 3.07 17.72
CA MET A 346 -8.91 3.58 18.31
C MET A 346 -8.99 3.35 19.83
N PHE A 347 -8.39 2.29 20.36
CA PHE A 347 -8.46 1.94 21.78
C PHE A 347 -7.29 2.45 22.63
N ILE A 348 -6.18 2.94 22.04
CA ILE A 348 -4.96 3.39 22.77
C ILE A 348 -5.25 4.30 23.98
N HIS A 349 -6.27 5.15 23.91
CA HIS A 349 -6.68 6.01 25.02
C HIS A 349 -7.22 5.22 26.22
N LYS A 350 -8.08 4.23 25.97
CA LYS A 350 -8.62 3.38 27.03
C LYS A 350 -7.50 2.54 27.64
N TYR A 351 -6.58 2.02 26.82
CA TYR A 351 -5.41 1.27 27.29
C TYR A 351 -4.50 2.13 28.16
N TYR A 352 -4.21 3.36 27.73
CA TYR A 352 -3.39 4.30 28.48
C TYR A 352 -4.03 4.69 29.82
N LYS A 353 -5.37 4.85 29.87
CA LYS A 353 -6.10 5.13 31.11
C LYS A 353 -6.30 3.89 32.00
N GLY A 354 -5.85 2.70 31.59
CA GLY A 354 -6.10 1.45 32.31
C GLY A 354 -7.59 1.06 32.36
N GLN A 355 -8.41 1.60 31.47
CA GLN A 355 -9.87 1.40 31.43
C GLN A 355 -10.29 0.21 30.58
N VAL A 356 -9.33 -0.56 30.06
CA VAL A 356 -9.63 -1.74 29.24
C VAL A 356 -9.68 -2.95 30.14
N ASN A 357 -10.77 -3.71 30.03
CA ASN A 357 -10.91 -4.99 30.70
C ASN A 357 -9.78 -5.94 30.23
N ASN A 358 -8.93 -6.40 31.17
CA ASN A 358 -7.83 -7.32 30.86
C ASN A 358 -8.31 -8.61 30.16
N GLY A 359 -9.52 -9.10 30.46
CA GLY A 359 -10.13 -10.23 29.77
C GLY A 359 -10.43 -9.95 28.29
N LEU A 360 -10.81 -8.72 27.95
CA LEU A 360 -10.99 -8.30 26.56
C LEU A 360 -9.64 -8.26 25.84
N ILE A 361 -8.59 -7.72 26.47
CA ILE A 361 -7.22 -7.70 25.90
C ILE A 361 -6.72 -9.13 25.62
N PHE A 362 -6.97 -10.06 26.53
CA PHE A 362 -6.60 -11.47 26.37
C PHE A 362 -7.24 -12.10 25.12
N TRP A 363 -8.56 -11.97 24.97
CA TRP A 363 -9.26 -12.51 23.80
C TRP A 363 -8.82 -11.85 22.50
N VAL A 364 -8.70 -10.52 22.54
CA VAL A 364 -8.16 -9.71 21.45
C VAL A 364 -6.80 -10.30 21.04
N ASN A 365 -5.85 -10.47 21.95
CA ASN A 365 -4.52 -11.04 21.63
C ASN A 365 -4.58 -12.47 21.06
N ILE A 366 -5.51 -13.32 21.51
CA ILE A 366 -5.71 -14.66 20.93
C ILE A 366 -6.10 -14.55 19.46
N PHE A 367 -7.07 -13.69 19.11
CA PHE A 367 -7.46 -13.48 17.72
C PHE A 367 -6.30 -12.95 16.88
N LEU A 368 -5.52 -12.00 17.40
CA LEU A 368 -4.30 -11.52 16.72
C LEU A 368 -3.34 -12.67 16.44
N ILE A 369 -3.04 -13.52 17.42
CA ILE A 369 -2.13 -14.65 17.25
C ILE A 369 -2.64 -15.58 16.14
N ILE A 370 -3.94 -15.91 16.12
CA ILE A 370 -4.53 -16.76 15.07
C ILE A 370 -4.32 -16.13 13.69
N PHE A 371 -4.58 -14.82 13.53
CA PHE A 371 -4.38 -14.14 12.26
C PHE A 371 -2.90 -14.07 11.85
N LEU A 372 -2.02 -13.78 12.80
CA LEU A 372 -0.57 -13.73 12.56
C LEU A 372 0.00 -15.09 12.14
N VAL A 373 -0.45 -16.18 12.76
CA VAL A 373 -0.07 -17.55 12.37
C VAL A 373 -0.55 -17.83 10.93
N ASN A 374 -1.78 -17.45 10.58
CA ASN A 374 -2.28 -17.61 9.21
C ASN A 374 -1.42 -16.84 8.19
N ILE A 375 -1.07 -15.58 8.48
CA ILE A 375 -0.18 -14.78 7.61
C ILE A 375 1.19 -15.45 7.50
N CYS A 376 1.75 -15.93 8.62
CA CYS A 376 3.04 -16.62 8.65
C CYS A 376 3.03 -17.87 7.76
N LEU A 377 1.98 -18.68 7.80
CA LEU A 377 1.84 -19.88 6.96
C LEU A 377 1.80 -19.53 5.47
N GLN A 378 1.09 -18.46 5.09
CA GLN A 378 1.02 -18.02 3.70
C GLN A 378 2.36 -17.48 3.20
N LEU A 379 3.05 -16.66 4.00
CA LEU A 379 4.38 -16.18 3.69
C LEU A 379 5.42 -17.31 3.64
N SER A 380 5.29 -18.32 4.50
CA SER A 380 6.17 -19.51 4.45
C SER A 380 5.92 -20.33 3.19
N GLY A 381 4.65 -20.43 2.77
CA GLY A 381 4.29 -21.01 1.49
C GLY A 381 4.96 -20.29 0.32
N PHE A 382 5.01 -18.96 0.34
CA PHE A 382 5.69 -18.18 -0.70
C PHE A 382 7.17 -18.59 -0.89
N LEU A 383 7.86 -19.00 0.19
CA LEU A 383 9.25 -19.47 0.12
C LEU A 383 9.38 -20.92 -0.41
N SER A 384 8.27 -21.64 -0.57
CA SER A 384 8.26 -23.03 -1.02
C SER A 384 8.14 -23.14 -2.54
N PHE A 385 9.04 -23.90 -3.15
CA PHE A 385 9.00 -24.22 -4.59
C PHE A 385 7.63 -24.78 -5.04
N ARG A 386 6.99 -25.59 -4.19
CA ARG A 386 5.68 -26.21 -4.48
C ARG A 386 4.59 -25.16 -4.75
N ASN A 387 4.69 -23.97 -4.15
CA ASN A 387 3.75 -22.90 -4.43
C ASN A 387 3.98 -22.25 -5.79
N TYR A 388 5.23 -22.09 -6.22
CA TYR A 388 5.54 -21.65 -7.59
C TYR A 388 4.99 -22.64 -8.62
N GLU A 389 5.12 -23.94 -8.37
CA GLU A 389 4.57 -25.00 -9.21
C GLU A 389 3.03 -24.93 -9.28
N ASN A 390 2.36 -24.85 -8.12
CA ASN A 390 0.90 -24.71 -8.07
C ASN A 390 0.41 -23.43 -8.75
N PHE A 391 1.11 -22.31 -8.57
CA PHE A 391 0.79 -21.04 -9.20
C PHE A 391 0.95 -21.10 -10.72
N ALA A 392 2.07 -21.64 -11.22
CA ALA A 392 2.30 -21.85 -12.64
C ALA A 392 1.23 -22.76 -13.25
N ARG A 393 0.97 -23.91 -12.61
CA ARG A 393 -0.05 -24.87 -13.02
C ARG A 393 -1.44 -24.24 -13.14
N ASN A 394 -1.89 -23.54 -12.10
CA ASN A 394 -3.22 -22.93 -12.08
C ASN A 394 -3.36 -21.86 -13.16
N SER A 395 -2.31 -21.08 -13.40
CA SER A 395 -2.33 -20.03 -14.42
C SER A 395 -2.35 -20.63 -15.83
N VAL A 396 -1.46 -21.59 -16.10
CA VAL A 396 -1.42 -22.31 -17.39
C VAL A 396 -2.76 -23.00 -17.69
N TYR A 397 -3.37 -23.65 -16.71
CA TYR A 397 -4.65 -24.32 -16.90
C TYR A 397 -5.81 -23.36 -17.10
N ALA A 398 -5.76 -22.17 -16.50
CA ALA A 398 -6.76 -21.13 -16.71
C ALA A 398 -6.67 -20.52 -18.11
N ASP A 399 -5.45 -20.35 -18.66
CA ASP A 399 -5.24 -19.65 -19.93
C ASP A 399 -5.31 -20.57 -21.17
N PHE A 400 -4.93 -21.85 -21.05
CA PHE A 400 -4.81 -22.77 -22.19
C PHE A 400 -5.75 -23.99 -22.15
N GLU A 401 -6.50 -24.15 -21.06
CA GLU A 401 -7.32 -25.33 -20.76
C GLU A 401 -6.50 -26.64 -20.59
N LYS A 402 -6.62 -27.26 -19.41
CA LYS A 402 -5.88 -28.47 -19.06
C LYS A 402 -6.05 -29.62 -20.08
N ASN A 403 -7.30 -29.90 -20.49
CA ASN A 403 -7.59 -31.03 -21.37
C ASN A 403 -6.99 -30.85 -22.76
N TYR A 404 -7.01 -29.62 -23.27
CA TYR A 404 -6.40 -29.27 -24.54
C TYR A 404 -4.88 -29.48 -24.50
N LEU A 405 -4.20 -28.96 -23.47
CA LEU A 405 -2.75 -29.15 -23.32
C LEU A 405 -2.37 -30.62 -23.20
N ILE A 406 -3.09 -31.40 -22.39
CA ILE A 406 -2.81 -32.84 -22.23
C ILE A 406 -2.94 -33.57 -23.57
N LYS A 407 -3.96 -33.25 -24.37
CA LYS A 407 -4.18 -33.86 -25.68
C LYS A 407 -3.07 -33.51 -26.68
N THR A 408 -2.57 -32.28 -26.64
CA THR A 408 -1.67 -31.76 -27.67
C THR A 408 -0.19 -32.06 -27.40
N ILE A 409 0.27 -31.89 -26.16
CA ILE A 409 1.70 -32.05 -25.81
C ILE A 409 1.98 -33.24 -24.87
N GLY A 410 0.93 -33.89 -24.34
CA GLY A 410 1.03 -35.00 -23.42
C GLY A 410 1.26 -34.59 -21.97
N LEU A 411 0.71 -35.36 -21.02
CA LEU A 411 0.75 -35.05 -19.58
C LEU A 411 2.18 -34.94 -19.03
N LYS A 412 3.08 -35.85 -19.41
CA LYS A 412 4.46 -35.87 -18.89
C LYS A 412 5.25 -34.63 -19.31
N THR A 413 5.10 -34.22 -20.58
CA THR A 413 5.72 -33.00 -21.12
C THR A 413 5.12 -31.77 -20.46
N LEU A 414 3.80 -31.72 -20.30
CA LEU A 414 3.10 -30.62 -19.65
C LEU A 414 3.58 -30.39 -18.21
N GLU A 415 3.68 -31.45 -17.41
CA GLU A 415 4.18 -31.34 -16.02
C GLU A 415 5.65 -30.93 -15.98
N SER A 416 6.49 -31.38 -16.92
CA SER A 416 7.87 -30.89 -17.05
C SER A 416 7.92 -29.39 -17.36
N GLN A 417 7.12 -28.92 -18.33
CA GLN A 417 7.06 -27.51 -18.72
C GLN A 417 6.55 -26.61 -17.57
N ILE A 418 5.57 -27.08 -16.80
CA ILE A 418 5.10 -26.39 -15.58
C ILE A 418 6.22 -26.29 -14.55
N ASN A 419 6.95 -27.39 -14.31
CA ASN A 419 8.06 -27.42 -13.36
C ASN A 419 9.19 -26.46 -13.76
N ASP A 420 9.55 -26.42 -15.04
CA ASP A 420 10.59 -25.52 -15.54
C ASP A 420 10.13 -24.05 -15.49
N THR A 421 8.85 -23.78 -15.79
CA THR A 421 8.23 -22.46 -15.59
C THR A 421 8.28 -22.04 -14.13
N ALA A 422 8.00 -22.95 -13.19
CA ALA A 422 8.05 -22.69 -11.76
C ALA A 422 9.47 -22.37 -11.27
N LYS A 423 10.49 -23.09 -11.76
CA LYS A 423 11.90 -22.80 -11.47
C LYS A 423 12.32 -21.44 -12.01
N GLY A 424 11.88 -21.12 -13.23
CA GLY A 424 12.12 -19.83 -13.86
C GLY A 424 11.53 -18.69 -13.05
N LEU A 425 10.26 -18.83 -12.64
CA LEU A 425 9.61 -17.87 -11.76
C LEU A 425 10.37 -17.70 -10.45
N GLN A 426 10.69 -18.80 -9.76
CA GLN A 426 11.44 -18.73 -8.51
C GLN A 426 12.78 -17.99 -8.70
N SER A 427 13.51 -18.25 -9.79
CA SER A 427 14.79 -17.58 -10.07
C SER A 427 14.67 -16.07 -10.28
N LEU A 428 13.52 -15.57 -10.77
CA LEU A 428 13.25 -14.14 -10.94
C LEU A 428 12.81 -13.47 -9.64
N ILE A 429 12.05 -14.20 -8.82
CA ILE A 429 11.28 -13.66 -7.70
C ILE A 429 12.05 -13.77 -6.39
N ALA A 430 12.64 -14.95 -6.13
CA ALA A 430 13.32 -15.23 -4.87
C ALA A 430 14.40 -14.19 -4.54
N PRO A 431 15.30 -13.79 -5.46
CA PRO A 431 16.32 -12.80 -5.16
C PRO A 431 15.78 -11.41 -4.80
N LYS A 432 14.60 -11.06 -5.33
CA LYS A 432 13.96 -9.75 -5.09
C LYS A 432 13.21 -9.70 -3.76
N TYR A 433 12.58 -10.81 -3.37
CA TYR A 433 11.51 -10.79 -2.37
C TYR A 433 11.75 -11.67 -1.14
N ASP A 434 12.60 -12.70 -1.22
CA ASP A 434 12.76 -13.66 -0.11
C ASP A 434 13.25 -12.98 1.17
N ALA A 435 14.25 -12.11 1.08
CA ALA A 435 14.77 -11.38 2.24
C ALA A 435 13.66 -10.55 2.93
N PHE A 436 12.82 -9.90 2.13
CA PHE A 436 11.72 -9.10 2.64
C PHE A 436 10.63 -9.98 3.28
N VAL A 437 10.26 -11.10 2.63
CA VAL A 437 9.29 -12.06 3.17
C VAL A 437 9.79 -12.72 4.47
N ILE A 438 11.07 -13.12 4.53
CA ILE A 438 11.71 -13.66 5.73
C ILE A 438 11.68 -12.63 6.85
N SER A 439 11.99 -11.36 6.56
CA SER A 439 11.94 -10.29 7.57
C SER A 439 10.53 -10.12 8.16
N GLN A 440 9.48 -10.27 7.34
CA GLN A 440 8.09 -10.22 7.82
C GLN A 440 7.74 -11.44 8.69
N ILE A 441 8.17 -12.64 8.30
CA ILE A 441 7.98 -13.85 9.12
C ILE A 441 8.63 -13.69 10.49
N VAL A 442 9.87 -13.17 10.55
CA VAL A 442 10.57 -12.89 11.80
C VAL A 442 9.82 -11.86 12.64
N LEU A 443 9.37 -10.76 12.03
CA LEU A 443 8.59 -9.73 12.71
C LEU A 443 7.25 -10.27 13.26
N ILE A 444 6.58 -11.14 12.51
CA ILE A 444 5.37 -11.85 12.94
C ILE A 444 5.67 -12.72 14.16
N ALA A 445 6.74 -13.53 14.11
CA ALA A 445 7.13 -14.40 15.21
C ALA A 445 7.43 -13.60 16.50
N ILE A 446 8.14 -12.48 16.39
CA ILE A 446 8.38 -11.56 17.50
C ILE A 446 7.06 -11.01 18.06
N THR A 447 6.15 -10.57 17.18
CA THR A 447 4.84 -10.02 17.58
C THR A 447 3.99 -11.07 18.31
N ILE A 448 3.98 -12.32 17.82
CA ILE A 448 3.33 -13.45 18.49
C ILE A 448 3.96 -13.68 19.86
N GLY A 449 5.29 -13.70 19.96
CA GLY A 449 6.00 -13.88 21.22
C GLY A 449 5.65 -12.82 22.26
N VAL A 450 5.55 -11.54 21.85
CA VAL A 450 5.10 -10.44 22.72
C VAL A 450 3.66 -10.65 23.19
N ALA A 451 2.75 -11.00 22.27
CA ALA A 451 1.34 -11.25 22.60
C ALA A 451 1.16 -12.45 23.54
N MET A 452 1.88 -13.54 23.30
CA MET A 452 1.87 -14.74 24.15
C MET A 452 2.44 -14.44 25.54
N THR A 453 3.56 -13.72 25.62
CA THR A 453 4.17 -13.34 26.91
C THR A 453 3.19 -12.55 27.77
N TRP A 454 2.46 -11.60 27.17
CA TRP A 454 1.42 -10.85 27.87
C TRP A 454 0.26 -11.76 28.32
N ASN A 455 -0.24 -12.64 27.45
CA ASN A 455 -1.33 -13.56 27.78
C ASN A 455 -0.95 -14.51 28.94
N THR A 456 0.26 -15.06 28.93
CA THR A 456 0.78 -15.89 30.01
C THR A 456 0.90 -15.13 31.32
N ALA A 457 1.44 -13.90 31.27
CA ALA A 457 1.51 -13.03 32.45
C ALA A 457 0.12 -12.71 33.04
N TYR A 458 -0.88 -12.50 32.17
CA TYR A 458 -2.27 -12.31 32.58
C TYR A 458 -2.86 -13.55 33.26
N LEU A 459 -2.67 -14.74 32.70
CA LEU A 459 -3.19 -15.99 33.28
C LEU A 459 -2.54 -16.31 34.63
N LEU A 460 -1.21 -16.17 34.73
CA LEU A 460 -0.48 -16.37 36.00
C LEU A 460 -0.94 -15.39 37.09
N LYS A 461 -1.32 -14.17 36.71
CA LYS A 461 -1.87 -13.20 37.66
C LYS A 461 -3.27 -13.57 38.10
N LYS A 462 -4.15 -13.94 37.16
CA LYS A 462 -5.53 -14.34 37.45
C LYS A 462 -5.59 -15.55 38.38
N ASP A 463 -4.68 -16.50 38.22
CA ASP A 463 -4.57 -17.69 39.08
C ASP A 463 -4.15 -17.34 40.52
N LYS A 464 -3.14 -16.47 40.68
CA LYS A 464 -2.74 -15.94 41.99
C LYS A 464 -3.84 -15.16 42.71
N ASP A 465 -4.64 -14.39 41.95
CA ASP A 465 -5.75 -13.63 42.50
C ASP A 465 -6.95 -14.54 42.90
N LEU A 466 -7.03 -15.76 42.36
CA LEU A 466 -8.08 -16.75 42.67
C LEU A 466 -7.71 -17.73 43.80
N ASN A 467 -6.41 -17.92 44.09
CA ASN A 467 -5.90 -18.82 45.14
C ASN A 467 -4.97 -18.08 46.13
N PRO A 468 -5.48 -17.14 46.94
CA PRO A 468 -4.65 -16.34 47.85
C PRO A 468 -3.99 -17.15 48.97
N GLU A 469 -4.51 -18.34 49.30
CA GLU A 469 -4.00 -19.21 50.39
C GLU A 469 -2.63 -19.86 50.09
N GLN A 470 -2.14 -19.79 48.85
CA GLN A 470 -0.81 -20.30 48.48
C GLN A 470 0.33 -19.30 48.67
N ILE A 471 0.06 -18.08 49.18
CA ILE A 471 1.12 -17.14 49.53
C ILE A 471 1.72 -17.60 50.87
N PRO A 472 3.01 -18.00 50.92
CA PRO A 472 3.62 -18.49 52.15
C PRO A 472 3.53 -17.41 53.23
N LYS A 473 2.93 -17.76 54.38
CA LYS A 473 2.73 -16.89 55.55
C LYS A 473 4.03 -16.29 56.12
N SER A 474 5.20 -16.69 55.62
CA SER A 474 6.51 -16.15 56.03
C SER A 474 6.87 -14.79 55.38
N LYS A 475 5.96 -14.17 54.62
CA LYS A 475 6.15 -12.85 53.99
C LYS A 475 5.04 -11.83 54.28
N ILE A 476 4.20 -12.07 55.30
CA ILE A 476 3.27 -11.06 55.82
C ILE A 476 3.80 -10.55 57.15
#